data_AF-A0A3P3ESL8-F1
#
_entry.id   AF-A0A3P3ESL8-F1
#
_cell.length_a   1.000
_cell.length_b   1.000
_cell.length_c   1.000
_cell.angle_alpha   90.00
_cell.angle_beta   90.00
_cell.angle_gamma   90.00
#
_symmetry.space_group_name_H-M   'P 1'
#
loop_
_entity.id
_entity.type
_entity.pdbx_description
1 polymer ?
#
loop_
_entity_poly.entity_id
_entity_poly.type
_entity_poly.pdbx_seq_one_letter_code
_entity_poly.pdbx_strand_id
1 'polypeptide(L)' 'MGLSRTTFYDQARSAADETSIVEAIAAICDEAIYWYRNEPIADYGHPTAAELVADGQVEAVLAFIRDLENGARG' A
#
# COMPACT_ATOMS: atom_id res chain seq x y z
N MET A 1 -1.75 -5.59 12.18
CA MET A 1 -1.04 -4.31 12.33
C MET A 1 -1.52 -3.45 11.18
N GLY A 2 -2.58 -2.66 11.41
CA GLY A 2 -3.28 -1.93 10.34
C GLY A 2 -2.57 -0.61 10.04
N LEU A 3 -2.38 -0.34 8.76
CA LEU A 3 -1.82 0.90 8.23
C LEU A 3 -2.63 2.09 8.73
N SER A 4 -2.06 2.90 9.64
CA SER A 4 -2.69 4.14 10.04
C SER A 4 -2.44 5.20 8.96
N ARG A 5 -3.36 5.28 7.98
CA ARG A 5 -3.43 6.24 6.85
C ARG A 5 -3.11 7.69 7.21
N THR A 6 -3.25 8.08 8.47
CA THR A 6 -3.12 9.46 8.96
C THR A 6 -1.70 9.88 9.34
N THR A 7 -0.77 8.97 9.56
CA THR A 7 0.55 9.35 10.14
C THR A 7 1.60 9.68 9.06
N PHE A 8 1.62 8.93 7.95
CA PHE A 8 2.65 9.09 6.92
C PHE A 8 2.38 10.23 5.93
N TYR A 9 1.12 10.44 5.54
CA TYR A 9 0.74 11.56 4.69
C TYR A 9 1.00 12.93 5.34
N ASP A 10 0.88 13.00 6.67
CA ASP A 10 1.17 14.21 7.43
C ASP A 10 2.68 14.53 7.43
N GLN A 11 3.51 13.49 7.50
CA GLN A 11 4.97 13.62 7.50
C GLN A 11 5.52 14.20 6.18
N ALA A 12 4.94 13.79 5.03
CA ALA A 12 5.29 14.37 3.73
C ALA A 12 4.81 15.82 3.58
N ARG A 13 3.68 16.18 4.19
CA ARG A 13 3.14 17.55 4.19
C ARG A 13 3.90 18.49 5.13
N SER A 14 4.52 17.94 6.18
CA SER A 14 5.29 18.67 7.19
C SER A 14 6.79 18.74 6.91
N ALA A 15 7.29 18.13 5.83
CA ALA A 15 8.67 18.22 5.37
C ALA A 15 8.99 19.63 4.85
N ALA A 16 9.84 20.37 5.55
CA ALA A 16 10.15 21.78 5.25
C ALA A 16 11.15 21.97 4.09
N ASP A 17 11.86 20.91 3.68
CA ASP A 17 12.92 20.94 2.67
C ASP A 17 12.75 19.83 1.62
N GLU A 18 13.21 20.09 0.39
CA GLU A 18 13.08 19.20 -0.79
C GLU A 18 13.58 17.77 -0.52
N THR A 19 14.69 17.64 0.23
CA THR A 19 15.27 16.34 0.59
C THR A 19 14.32 15.49 1.42
N SER A 20 13.61 16.08 2.38
CA SER A 20 12.69 15.33 3.25
C SER A 20 11.45 14.84 2.50
N ILE A 21 11.03 15.53 1.43
CA ILE A 21 9.97 15.02 0.54
C ILE A 21 10.45 13.77 -0.20
N VAL A 22 11.69 13.77 -0.71
CA VAL A 22 12.27 12.62 -1.41
C VAL A 22 12.39 11.41 -0.48
N GLU A 23 12.84 11.61 0.76
CA GLU A 23 12.92 10.54 1.76
C GLU A 23 11.54 9.98 2.12
N ALA A 24 10.53 10.83 2.28
CA ALA A 24 9.17 10.40 2.54
C ALA A 24 8.59 9.57 1.38
N ILE A 25 8.81 10.00 0.13
CA ILE A 25 8.39 9.24 -1.05
C ILE A 25 9.09 7.89 -1.11
N ALA A 26 10.41 7.84 -0.85
CA ALA A 26 11.17 6.60 -0.85
C ALA A 26 10.62 5.61 0.20
N ALA A 27 10.28 6.08 1.39
CA ALA A 27 9.68 5.25 2.44
C ALA A 27 8.29 4.70 2.04
N ILE A 28 7.44 5.53 1.43
CA ILE A 28 6.12 5.11 0.92
C ILE A 28 6.28 4.03 -0.16
N CYS A 29 7.24 4.21 -1.08
CA CYS A 29 7.54 3.23 -2.11
C CYS A 29 8.03 1.90 -1.53
N ASP A 30 8.93 1.94 -0.54
CA ASP A 30 9.44 0.73 0.11
C ASP A 30 8.32 -0.06 0.81
N GLU A 31 7.43 0.64 1.53
CA GLU A 31 6.27 0.03 2.16
C GLU A 31 5.30 -0.58 1.12
N ALA A 32 5.00 0.14 0.04
CA ALA A 32 4.15 -0.36 -1.03
C ALA A 32 4.72 -1.62 -1.70
N ILE A 33 6.04 -1.65 -1.91
CA ILE A 33 6.76 -2.83 -2.44
C ILE A 33 6.71 -3.98 -1.43
N TYR A 34 6.91 -3.69 -0.15
CA TYR A 34 6.84 -4.70 0.91
C TYR A 34 5.45 -5.34 0.98
N TRP A 35 4.39 -4.53 1.02
CA TRP A 35 3.00 -5.00 0.99
C TRP A 35 2.76 -5.89 -0.24
N TYR A 36 3.12 -5.40 -1.43
CA TYR A 36 2.87 -6.11 -2.69
C TYR A 36 3.46 -7.52 -2.69
N ARG A 37 4.64 -7.69 -2.08
CA ARG A 37 5.40 -8.96 -2.09
C ARG A 37 5.10 -9.88 -0.91
N ASN A 38 4.70 -9.34 0.24
CA ASN A 38 4.75 -10.09 1.49
C ASN A 38 3.42 -10.12 2.25
N GLU A 39 2.50 -9.18 2.00
CA GLU A 39 1.26 -9.13 2.75
C GLU A 39 0.14 -9.90 2.02
N PRO A 40 -0.41 -10.97 2.62
CA PRO A 40 -1.47 -11.74 2.00
C PRO A 40 -2.79 -10.97 2.02
N ILE A 41 -3.53 -11.04 0.91
CA ILE A 41 -4.87 -10.46 0.82
C ILE A 41 -5.89 -11.52 1.27
N ALA A 42 -6.46 -11.30 2.46
CA ALA A 42 -7.29 -12.29 3.15
C ALA A 42 -8.48 -12.80 2.32
N ASP A 43 -9.17 -11.90 1.61
CA ASP A 43 -10.36 -12.20 0.79
C ASP A 43 -10.11 -13.15 -0.37
N TYR A 44 -8.87 -13.28 -0.85
CA TYR A 44 -8.53 -14.11 -2.02
C TYR A 44 -7.92 -15.45 -1.65
N GLY A 45 -8.12 -15.91 -0.40
CA GLY A 45 -7.53 -17.17 0.08
C GLY A 45 -6.08 -17.01 0.54
N HIS A 46 -5.70 -15.78 0.91
CA HIS A 46 -4.37 -15.42 1.45
C HIS A 46 -3.17 -15.42 0.47
N PRO A 47 -3.31 -15.22 -0.86
CA PRO A 47 -2.17 -14.92 -1.71
C PRO A 47 -1.72 -13.47 -1.53
N THR A 48 -0.43 -13.20 -1.75
CA THR A 48 0.10 -11.84 -1.88
C THR A 48 -0.37 -11.20 -3.19
N ALA A 49 -0.31 -9.87 -3.27
CA ALA A 49 -0.63 -9.16 -4.51
C ALA A 49 0.29 -9.62 -5.67
N ALA A 50 1.57 -9.89 -5.40
CA ALA A 50 2.51 -10.42 -6.37
C ALA A 50 2.10 -11.80 -6.93
N GLU A 51 1.62 -12.70 -6.07
CA GLU A 51 1.13 -14.02 -6.49
C GLU A 51 -0.14 -13.90 -7.36
N LEU A 52 -1.07 -13.02 -6.99
CA LEU A 52 -2.26 -12.76 -7.80
C LEU A 52 -1.91 -12.20 -9.18
N VAL A 53 -0.98 -11.25 -9.26
CA VAL A 53 -0.52 -10.71 -10.54
C VAL A 53 0.16 -11.80 -11.37
N ALA A 54 0.98 -12.66 -10.76
CA ALA A 54 1.62 -13.78 -11.44
C ALA A 54 0.61 -14.80 -11.99
N ASP A 55 -0.52 -14.99 -11.31
CA ASP A 55 -1.65 -15.84 -11.76
C ASP A 55 -2.57 -15.13 -12.79
N GLY A 56 -2.26 -13.89 -13.18
CA GLY A 56 -3.06 -13.10 -14.12
C GLY A 56 -4.30 -12.44 -13.50
N GLN A 57 -4.43 -12.46 -12.19
CA GLN A 57 -5.57 -11.92 -11.42
C GLN A 57 -5.37 -10.44 -11.03
N VAL A 58 -4.86 -9.61 -11.94
CA VAL A 58 -4.58 -8.18 -11.68
C VAL A 58 -5.83 -7.41 -11.23
N GLU A 59 -7.00 -7.72 -11.79
CA GLU A 59 -8.26 -7.06 -11.45
C GLU A 59 -8.68 -7.26 -9.99
N ALA A 60 -8.31 -8.40 -9.38
CA ALA A 60 -8.54 -8.66 -7.96
C ALA A 60 -7.72 -7.71 -7.07
N VAL A 61 -6.45 -7.51 -7.41
CA VAL A 61 -5.57 -6.57 -6.71
C VAL A 61 -6.08 -5.14 -6.84
N LEU A 62 -6.53 -4.73 -8.03
CA LEU A 62 -7.10 -3.40 -8.26
C LEU A 62 -8.45 -3.20 -7.54
N ALA A 63 -9.28 -4.24 -7.45
CA ALA A 63 -10.52 -4.19 -6.67
C ALA A 63 -10.22 -3.99 -5.18
N PHE A 64 -9.24 -4.72 -4.65
CA PHE A 64 -8.80 -4.59 -3.26
C PHE A 64 -8.29 -3.17 -2.94
N ILE A 65 -7.45 -2.58 -3.79
CA ILE A 65 -6.95 -1.20 -3.60
C ILE A 65 -8.11 -0.20 -3.60
N ARG A 66 -9.07 -0.33 -4.53
CA ARG A 66 -10.24 0.55 -4.57
C ARG A 66 -11.10 0.44 -3.31
N ASP A 67 -11.28 -0.76 -2.77
CA ASP A 67 -11.98 -0.95 -1.49
C ASP A 67 -11.25 -0.25 -0.33
N LEU A 68 -9.91 -0.35 -0.28
CA LEU A 68 -9.10 0.37 0.70
C LEU A 68 -9.29 1.89 0.55
N GLU A 69 -9.18 2.43 -0.67
CA GLU A 69 -9.32 3.87 -0.93
C GLU A 69 -10.68 4.41 -0.47
N ASN A 70 -11.76 3.67 -0.75
CA ASN A 70 -13.12 4.00 -0.36
C ASN A 70 -13.39 3.90 1.15
N GLY A 71 -12.39 3.48 1.95
CA GLY A 71 -12.54 3.30 3.39
C GLY A 71 -13.48 2.15 3.74
N ALA A 72 -13.72 1.23 2.79
CA ALA A 72 -14.60 0.09 2.98
C ALA A 72 -14.01 -0.94 3.97
N ARG A 73 -12.74 -0.77 4.35
CA ARG A 73 -11.99 -1.68 5.22
C ARG A 73 -11.20 -0.82 6.22
N GLY A 74 -11.62 -0.89 7.49
CA GLY A 74 -11.02 -0.17 8.63
C GLY A 74 -9.96 -0.96 9.35
#